data_AF-A0A0Q5H3S7-F1
#
_entry.id   AF-A0A0Q5H3S7-F1
#
_cell.length_a   1.000
_cell.length_b   1.000
_cell.length_c   1.000
_cell.angle_alpha   90.00
_cell.angle_beta   90.00
_cell.angle_gamma   90.00
#
_symmetry.space_group_name_H-M   'P 1'
#
loop_
_entity.id
_entity.type
_entity.pdbx_description
1 polymer ?
#
loop_
_entity_poly.entity_id
_entity_poly.type
_entity_poly.pdbx_seq_one_letter_code
_entity_poly.pdbx_strand_id
1 'polypeptide(L)'
;MLAALLALAACAGPRPKALAVLHYQHVANAHEIRFTNPIALSAALYRVGHLSPVDSEGFWAVFVLCNVDVTEGARRGFHYNVNQFRVSHEGREFGGLPPYSLRYQGQVDLNNAGDTLPILDAIAAEIQEGPHEQIFHTGFYPDLNYRFAIFVPKALVNYAGEELKLSYKGQPAILVGNGKPPSDLPAVGGSAGGVAAACVPPLP
;
A
#
# COMPACT_ATOMS: atom_id res chain seq x y z
N MET A 1 -33.99 8.99 -45.34
CA MET A 1 -33.55 9.92 -44.27
C MET A 1 -34.14 9.46 -42.95
N LEU A 2 -33.31 9.46 -41.89
CA LEU A 2 -33.58 9.13 -40.48
C LEU A 2 -33.87 7.65 -40.17
N ALA A 3 -32.92 6.86 -39.64
CA ALA A 3 -32.27 6.92 -38.31
C ALA A 3 -33.17 6.41 -37.18
N ALA A 4 -32.87 5.21 -36.68
CA ALA A 4 -33.27 4.75 -35.37
C ALA A 4 -32.06 4.05 -34.74
N LEU A 5 -31.21 4.85 -34.09
CA LEU A 5 -30.19 4.37 -33.16
C LEU A 5 -30.91 3.78 -31.95
N LEU A 6 -30.80 2.46 -31.77
CA LEU A 6 -31.19 1.78 -30.54
C LEU A 6 -30.16 2.12 -29.46
N ALA A 7 -30.63 2.85 -28.44
CA ALA A 7 -29.87 3.21 -27.27
C ALA A 7 -29.50 1.95 -26.46
N LEU A 8 -28.20 1.67 -26.38
CA LEU A 8 -27.60 0.79 -25.38
C LEU A 8 -27.67 1.50 -24.03
N ALA A 9 -28.79 1.36 -23.33
CA ALA A 9 -28.87 1.66 -21.90
C ALA A 9 -28.09 0.57 -21.16
N ALA A 10 -26.80 0.82 -20.91
CA ALA A 10 -26.03 0.01 -19.98
C ALA A 10 -26.63 0.19 -18.58
N CYS A 11 -27.30 -0.86 -18.08
CA CYS A 11 -27.74 -0.96 -16.70
C CYS A 11 -26.52 -0.90 -15.79
N ALA A 12 -26.15 0.30 -15.32
CA ALA A 12 -25.33 0.44 -14.13
C ALA A 12 -26.21 -0.03 -12.95
N GLY A 13 -26.07 -1.30 -12.57
CA GLY A 13 -26.71 -1.84 -11.38
C GLY A 13 -26.41 -0.96 -10.16
N PRO A 14 -27.27 -0.96 -9.13
CA PRO A 14 -27.05 -0.15 -7.93
C PRO A 14 -25.66 -0.47 -7.35
N ARG A 15 -24.85 0.56 -7.16
CA ARG A 15 -23.51 0.41 -6.55
C ARG A 15 -23.68 -0.30 -5.21
N PRO A 16 -22.87 -1.35 -4.91
CA PRO A 16 -22.95 -2.02 -3.62
C PRO A 16 -22.72 -0.99 -2.51
N LYS A 17 -23.60 -0.97 -1.50
CA LYS A 17 -23.43 -0.12 -0.32
C LYS A 17 -22.11 -0.51 0.35
N ALA A 18 -21.28 0.49 0.65
CA ALA A 18 -20.02 0.25 1.34
C ALA A 18 -20.28 -0.39 2.71
N LEU A 19 -19.47 -1.39 3.06
CA LEU A 19 -19.54 -2.09 4.33
C LEU A 19 -18.68 -1.43 5.40
N ALA A 20 -17.63 -0.69 4.99
CA ALA A 20 -16.78 0.07 5.88
C ALA A 20 -16.29 1.38 5.24
N VAL A 21 -15.93 2.34 6.10
CA VAL A 21 -15.13 3.52 5.76
C VAL A 21 -13.75 3.37 6.38
N LEU A 22 -12.72 3.49 5.55
CA LEU A 22 -11.31 3.33 5.92
C LEU A 22 -10.62 4.69 5.80
N HIS A 23 -10.24 5.29 6.91
CA HIS A 23 -9.45 6.51 6.87
C HIS A 23 -7.97 6.17 6.87
N TYR A 24 -7.23 6.78 5.95
CA TYR A 24 -5.80 6.53 5.81
C TYR A 24 -5.02 7.81 5.62
N GLN A 25 -3.70 7.69 5.74
CA GLN A 25 -2.75 8.73 5.39
C GLN A 25 -1.62 8.13 4.55
N HIS A 26 -1.27 8.80 3.44
CA HIS A 26 -0.03 8.54 2.71
C HIS A 26 1.12 9.23 3.44
N VAL A 27 2.06 8.47 4.02
CA VAL A 27 3.03 9.03 4.97
C VAL A 27 4.43 9.15 4.41
N ALA A 28 4.83 8.26 3.51
CA ALA A 28 6.15 8.33 2.88
C ALA A 28 6.19 7.67 1.51
N ASN A 29 6.98 8.23 0.60
CA ASN A 29 7.60 7.48 -0.50
C ASN A 29 9.00 7.10 -0.03
N ALA A 30 9.31 5.80 0.06
CA ALA A 30 10.64 5.32 0.41
C ALA A 30 11.35 4.77 -0.82
N HIS A 31 12.57 5.22 -1.10
CA HIS A 31 13.36 4.76 -2.25
C HIS A 31 14.37 3.65 -1.91
N GLU A 32 14.59 3.37 -0.63
CA GLU A 32 15.44 2.30 -0.15
C GLU A 32 14.92 1.80 1.20
N ILE A 33 14.96 0.49 1.42
CA ILE A 33 14.69 -0.10 2.73
C ILE A 33 16.01 -0.66 3.25
N ARG A 34 16.51 -0.13 4.36
CA ARG A 34 17.69 -0.64 5.06
C ARG A 34 17.24 -1.55 6.18
N PHE A 35 17.83 -2.73 6.24
CA PHE A 35 17.54 -3.69 7.29
C PHE A 35 18.42 -3.46 8.51
N THR A 36 17.78 -3.28 9.65
CA THR A 36 18.40 -3.31 10.98
C THR A 36 19.14 -4.63 11.18
N ASN A 37 18.52 -5.73 10.74
CA ASN A 37 19.10 -7.06 10.76
C ASN A 37 19.27 -7.57 9.32
N PRO A 38 20.51 -7.61 8.79
CA PRO A 38 20.74 -8.12 7.44
C PRO A 38 20.21 -9.54 7.23
N ILE A 39 19.47 -9.75 6.14
CA ILE A 39 18.76 -11.01 5.84
C ILE A 39 19.70 -11.95 5.08
N ALA A 40 19.72 -13.24 5.44
CA ALA A 40 20.41 -14.25 4.65
C ALA A 40 19.48 -14.74 3.53
N LEU A 41 19.89 -14.60 2.27
CA LEU A 41 19.12 -15.08 1.11
C LEU A 41 19.80 -16.32 0.52
N SER A 42 19.00 -17.27 0.04
CA SER A 42 19.45 -18.55 -0.48
C SER A 42 20.42 -18.42 -1.67
N ALA A 43 20.23 -17.41 -2.52
CA ALA A 43 21.07 -17.15 -3.68
C ALA A 43 22.25 -16.21 -3.38
N ALA A 44 22.30 -15.58 -2.21
CA ALA A 44 23.33 -14.63 -1.86
C ALA A 44 24.44 -15.29 -1.03
N LEU A 45 25.68 -15.13 -1.46
CA LEU A 45 26.86 -15.53 -0.67
C LEU A 45 27.04 -14.68 0.60
N TYR A 46 26.29 -13.58 0.73
CA TYR A 46 26.38 -12.58 1.79
C TYR A 46 24.98 -12.17 2.27
N ARG A 47 24.91 -11.58 3.46
CA ARG A 47 23.65 -11.05 4.00
C ARG A 47 23.27 -9.73 3.30
N VAL A 48 21.99 -9.56 3.07
CA VAL A 48 21.39 -8.38 2.45
C VAL A 48 21.06 -7.34 3.50
N GLY A 49 21.73 -6.20 3.44
CA GLY A 49 21.54 -5.09 4.37
C GLY A 49 20.58 -4.00 3.89
N HIS A 50 20.23 -3.96 2.60
CA HIS A 50 19.26 -3.03 2.06
C HIS A 50 18.63 -3.54 0.76
N LEU A 51 17.49 -2.94 0.39
CA LEU A 51 16.78 -3.15 -0.86
C LEU A 51 16.52 -1.81 -1.52
N SER A 52 16.72 -1.78 -2.84
CA SER A 52 16.34 -0.65 -3.69
C SER A 52 15.46 -1.16 -4.84
N PRO A 53 14.52 -0.34 -5.34
CA PRO A 53 13.73 -0.66 -6.50
C PRO A 53 14.64 -0.87 -7.73
N VAL A 54 14.21 -1.75 -8.66
CA VAL A 54 14.95 -2.02 -9.90
C VAL A 54 15.14 -0.75 -10.74
N ASP A 55 14.09 0.05 -10.84
CA ASP A 55 14.11 1.39 -11.42
C ASP A 55 14.47 2.38 -10.31
N SER A 56 15.50 3.20 -10.48
CA SER A 56 15.93 4.14 -9.44
C SER A 56 14.86 5.17 -9.05
N GLU A 57 13.84 5.35 -9.88
CA GLU A 57 12.71 6.25 -9.61
C GLU A 57 11.48 5.51 -9.04
N GLY A 58 11.57 4.19 -8.84
CA GLY A 58 10.58 3.43 -8.09
C GLY A 58 10.62 3.75 -6.59
N PHE A 59 9.57 3.37 -5.87
CA PHE A 59 9.48 3.59 -4.42
C PHE A 59 8.43 2.68 -3.76
N TRP A 60 8.53 2.55 -2.45
CA TRP A 60 7.46 2.02 -1.59
C TRP A 60 6.60 3.19 -1.10
N ALA A 61 5.34 3.21 -1.53
CA ALA A 61 4.34 4.13 -1.01
C ALA A 61 3.84 3.57 0.33
N VAL A 62 4.21 4.21 1.44
CA VAL A 62 3.87 3.79 2.79
C VAL A 62 2.63 4.53 3.27
N PHE A 63 1.65 3.77 3.72
CA PHE A 63 0.38 4.27 4.23
C PHE A 63 0.19 3.88 5.69
N VAL A 64 -0.64 4.64 6.41
CA VAL A 64 -1.16 4.27 7.72
C VAL A 64 -2.68 4.26 7.65
N LEU A 65 -3.30 3.13 8.02
CA LEU A 65 -4.72 3.06 8.29
C LEU A 65 -4.98 3.59 9.70
N CYS A 66 -5.81 4.63 9.77
CA CYS A 66 -6.00 5.46 10.96
C CYS A 66 -7.24 5.12 11.75
N ASN A 67 -8.32 4.78 11.05
CA ASN A 67 -9.52 4.27 11.67
C ASN A 67 -10.33 3.48 10.65
N VAL A 68 -11.21 2.64 11.20
CA VAL A 68 -12.18 1.86 10.45
C VAL A 68 -13.54 2.11 11.08
N ASP A 69 -14.51 2.49 10.26
CA ASP A 69 -15.93 2.53 10.64
C ASP A 69 -16.68 1.44 9.88
N VAL A 70 -17.14 0.41 10.58
CA VAL A 70 -17.86 -0.72 9.98
C VAL A 70 -19.36 -0.54 10.19
N THR A 71 -20.08 -0.47 9.07
CA THR A 71 -21.52 -0.27 9.05
C THR A 71 -22.28 -1.45 9.68
N GLU A 72 -23.49 -1.19 10.19
CA GLU A 72 -24.40 -2.23 10.70
C GLU A 72 -24.80 -3.27 9.64
N GLY A 73 -24.66 -2.94 8.35
CA GLY A 73 -24.92 -3.85 7.23
C GLY A 73 -23.91 -4.99 7.11
N ALA A 74 -22.74 -4.88 7.73
CA ALA A 74 -21.66 -5.87 7.66
C ALA A 74 -21.88 -7.05 8.64
N ARG A 75 -22.88 -7.89 8.37
CA ARG A 75 -23.30 -9.00 9.27
C ARG A 75 -22.18 -9.97 9.70
N ARG A 76 -21.15 -10.14 8.87
CA ARG A 76 -19.99 -11.02 9.16
C ARG A 76 -18.72 -10.24 9.48
N GLY A 77 -18.83 -8.93 9.70
CA GLY A 77 -17.70 -8.02 9.79
C GLY A 77 -17.13 -7.63 8.43
N PHE A 78 -16.24 -6.64 8.48
CA PHE A 78 -15.39 -6.21 7.38
C PHE A 78 -14.04 -6.94 7.45
N HIS A 79 -13.69 -7.63 6.36
CA HIS A 79 -12.44 -8.35 6.19
C HIS A 79 -11.40 -7.37 5.62
N TYR A 80 -10.56 -6.86 6.49
CA TYR A 80 -9.38 -6.09 6.13
C TYR A 80 -8.26 -7.03 5.67
N ASN A 81 -7.63 -6.70 4.54
CA ASN A 81 -6.50 -7.42 3.98
C ASN A 81 -5.60 -6.45 3.21
N VAL A 82 -4.34 -6.31 3.62
CA VAL A 82 -3.35 -5.42 3.01
C VAL A 82 -3.20 -5.68 1.49
N ASN A 83 -3.27 -6.94 1.07
CA ASN A 83 -3.10 -7.34 -0.32
C ASN A 83 -4.26 -6.91 -1.24
N GLN A 84 -5.35 -6.37 -0.68
CA GLN A 84 -6.48 -5.85 -1.43
C GLN A 84 -6.39 -4.34 -1.70
N PHE A 85 -5.43 -3.63 -1.10
CA PHE A 85 -5.23 -2.21 -1.39
C PHE A 85 -4.52 -2.00 -2.73
N ARG A 86 -4.95 -0.98 -3.46
CA ARG A 86 -4.30 -0.52 -4.69
C ARG A 86 -4.05 0.98 -4.63
N VAL A 87 -2.93 1.42 -5.19
CA VAL A 87 -2.73 2.82 -5.60
C VAL A 87 -3.19 2.95 -7.04
N SER A 88 -3.99 3.97 -7.34
CA SER A 88 -4.30 4.33 -8.73
C SER A 88 -3.66 5.65 -9.11
N HIS A 89 -2.90 5.67 -10.21
CA HIS A 89 -2.30 6.88 -10.78
C HIS A 89 -2.38 6.82 -12.30
N GLU A 90 -2.95 7.86 -12.92
CA GLU A 90 -3.14 7.98 -14.37
C GLU A 90 -3.68 6.70 -15.05
N GLY A 91 -4.70 6.07 -14.44
CA GLY A 91 -5.34 4.86 -14.99
C GLY A 91 -4.54 3.57 -14.81
N ARG A 92 -3.37 3.62 -14.15
CA ARG A 92 -2.59 2.45 -13.74
C ARG A 92 -2.89 2.12 -12.29
N GLU A 93 -2.96 0.84 -11.97
CA GLU A 93 -3.12 0.36 -10.59
C GLU A 93 -1.87 -0.40 -10.15
N PHE A 94 -1.41 -0.11 -8.94
CA PHE A 94 -0.31 -0.78 -8.26
C PHE A 94 -0.85 -1.42 -6.99
N GLY A 95 -0.37 -2.59 -6.59
CA GLY A 95 -0.96 -3.33 -5.49
C GLY A 95 -0.05 -4.38 -4.90
N GLY A 96 -0.20 -4.56 -3.58
CA GLY A 96 0.62 -5.48 -2.79
C GLY A 96 2.11 -5.11 -2.81
N LEU A 97 2.88 -5.88 -2.05
CA LEU A 97 4.33 -6.00 -2.20
C LEU A 97 4.59 -7.22 -3.09
N PRO A 98 4.70 -7.08 -4.42
CA PRO A 98 5.15 -8.19 -5.25
C PRO A 98 6.61 -8.52 -4.90
N PRO A 99 6.98 -9.81 -4.78
CA PRO A 99 8.37 -10.22 -4.55
C PRO A 99 9.26 -10.10 -5.79
N TYR A 100 8.97 -9.18 -6.73
CA TYR A 100 9.51 -9.23 -8.09
C TYR A 100 10.31 -7.99 -8.54
N SER A 101 10.76 -7.16 -7.60
CA SER A 101 11.35 -5.86 -7.92
C SER A 101 12.62 -5.52 -7.15
N LEU A 102 13.26 -6.55 -6.59
CA LEU A 102 14.34 -6.38 -5.65
C LEU A 102 15.67 -6.72 -6.32
N ARG A 103 16.53 -5.71 -6.45
CA ARG A 103 17.92 -5.91 -6.85
C ARG A 103 18.83 -5.76 -5.65
N TYR A 104 19.60 -6.80 -5.36
CA TYR A 104 20.74 -6.64 -4.47
C TYR A 104 21.84 -5.85 -5.18
N GLN A 105 22.25 -4.72 -4.60
CA GLN A 105 23.30 -3.83 -5.14
C GLN A 105 23.11 -3.47 -6.63
N GLY A 106 21.86 -3.39 -7.09
CA GLY A 106 21.55 -3.06 -8.49
C GLY A 106 21.87 -4.15 -9.52
N GLN A 107 22.30 -5.35 -9.12
CA GLN A 107 22.79 -6.39 -10.05
C GLN A 107 22.12 -7.76 -9.95
N VAL A 108 21.65 -8.20 -8.78
CA VAL A 108 21.09 -9.54 -8.61
C VAL A 108 19.59 -9.46 -8.33
N ASP A 109 18.77 -10.01 -9.22
CA ASP A 109 17.35 -10.19 -8.98
C ASP A 109 17.16 -11.18 -7.83
N LEU A 110 16.60 -10.72 -6.71
CA LEU A 110 16.37 -11.53 -5.52
C LEU A 110 15.10 -12.41 -5.62
N ASN A 111 14.62 -12.63 -6.85
CA ASN A 111 13.31 -13.20 -7.18
C ASN A 111 13.25 -14.73 -7.02
N ASN A 112 13.90 -15.30 -5.99
CA ASN A 112 13.73 -16.72 -5.66
C ASN A 112 12.51 -16.90 -4.75
N ALA A 113 11.63 -17.85 -5.09
CA ALA A 113 10.44 -18.16 -4.30
C ALA A 113 10.75 -18.52 -2.83
N GLY A 114 11.93 -19.10 -2.56
CA GLY A 114 12.38 -19.41 -1.20
C GLY A 114 12.76 -18.19 -0.34
N ASP A 115 13.09 -17.07 -0.97
CA ASP A 115 13.58 -15.85 -0.31
C ASP A 115 12.49 -14.78 -0.15
N THR A 116 11.36 -14.95 -0.86
CA THR A 116 10.20 -14.05 -0.83
C THR A 116 9.69 -13.75 0.57
N LEU A 117 9.39 -14.79 1.37
CA LEU A 117 8.79 -14.60 2.70
C LEU A 117 9.76 -13.89 3.68
N PRO A 118 11.03 -14.33 3.82
CA PRO A 118 11.99 -13.61 4.67
C PRO A 118 12.17 -12.13 4.31
N ILE A 119 12.13 -11.81 3.02
CA ILE A 119 12.21 -10.44 2.52
C ILE A 119 10.98 -9.63 2.93
N LEU A 120 9.78 -10.17 2.72
CA LEU A 120 8.53 -9.49 3.08
C LEU A 120 8.45 -9.26 4.59
N ASP A 121 8.80 -10.25 5.40
CA ASP A 121 8.82 -10.14 6.87
C ASP A 121 9.78 -9.05 7.34
N ALA A 122 10.96 -8.95 6.71
CA ALA A 122 11.93 -7.92 7.06
C ALA A 122 11.50 -6.52 6.60
N ILE A 123 10.89 -6.38 5.42
CA ILE A 123 10.29 -5.11 4.98
C ILE A 123 9.22 -4.69 5.98
N ALA A 124 8.32 -5.60 6.34
CA ALA A 124 7.26 -5.38 7.31
C ALA A 124 7.82 -4.90 8.65
N ALA A 125 8.91 -5.50 9.12
CA ALA A 125 9.58 -5.09 10.35
C ALA A 125 10.13 -3.65 10.29
N GLU A 126 10.80 -3.26 9.20
CA GLU A 126 11.40 -1.92 9.08
C GLU A 126 10.35 -0.81 8.96
N ILE A 127 9.24 -1.07 8.28
CA ILE A 127 8.14 -0.09 8.17
C ILE A 127 7.19 -0.14 9.37
N GLN A 128 7.35 -1.12 10.27
CA GLN A 128 6.44 -1.42 11.39
C GLN A 128 5.02 -1.70 10.89
N GLU A 129 4.90 -2.65 9.95
CA GLU A 129 3.63 -3.06 9.34
C GLU A 129 2.63 -3.51 10.40
N GLY A 130 1.36 -3.16 10.19
CA GLY A 130 0.26 -3.68 10.97
C GLY A 130 -0.04 -5.15 10.64
N PRO A 131 -1.14 -5.70 11.16
CA PRO A 131 -1.61 -7.03 10.75
C PRO A 131 -1.84 -7.09 9.23
N HIS A 132 -1.44 -8.18 8.57
CA HIS A 132 -1.75 -8.35 7.14
C HIS A 132 -3.25 -8.54 6.88
N GLU A 133 -3.95 -9.18 7.82
CA GLU A 133 -5.40 -9.42 7.76
C GLU A 133 -6.03 -9.26 9.14
N GLN A 134 -7.26 -8.74 9.16
CA GLN A 134 -8.07 -8.64 10.37
C GLN A 134 -9.56 -8.58 10.02
N ILE A 135 -10.40 -9.14 10.88
CA ILE A 135 -11.85 -8.94 10.80
C ILE A 135 -12.24 -7.86 11.80
N PHE A 136 -12.85 -6.78 11.29
CA PHE A 136 -13.49 -5.75 12.08
C PHE A 136 -14.98 -6.03 12.16
N HIS A 137 -15.53 -6.16 13.36
CA HIS A 137 -16.97 -6.27 13.55
C HIS A 137 -17.64 -4.90 13.42
N THR A 138 -18.96 -4.83 13.46
CA THR A 138 -19.69 -3.55 13.44
C THR A 138 -19.21 -2.63 14.55
N GLY A 139 -18.97 -1.37 14.21
CA GLY A 139 -18.53 -0.34 15.15
C GLY A 139 -17.41 0.54 14.61
N PHE A 140 -16.98 1.48 15.45
CA PHE A 140 -15.91 2.41 15.15
C PHE A 140 -14.61 2.00 15.88
N TYR A 141 -13.53 1.91 15.12
CA TYR A 141 -12.19 1.56 15.60
C TYR A 141 -11.29 2.79 15.44
N PRO A 142 -11.22 3.67 16.45
CA PRO A 142 -10.31 4.81 16.44
C PRO A 142 -8.86 4.35 16.64
N ASP A 143 -7.92 5.22 16.30
CA ASP A 143 -6.51 5.12 16.69
C ASP A 143 -5.78 3.86 16.16
N LEU A 144 -6.19 3.39 14.98
CA LEU A 144 -5.41 2.40 14.25
C LEU A 144 -4.08 3.04 13.81
N ASN A 145 -3.02 2.25 13.91
CA ASN A 145 -1.69 2.61 13.41
C ASN A 145 -1.17 1.51 12.49
N TYR A 146 -2.05 0.97 11.65
CA TYR A 146 -1.70 -0.16 10.78
C TYR A 146 -0.98 0.38 9.56
N ARG A 147 0.33 0.23 9.58
CA ARG A 147 1.17 0.61 8.45
C ARG A 147 1.15 -0.48 7.40
N PHE A 148 1.29 -0.10 6.15
CA PHE A 148 1.50 -1.02 5.03
C PHE A 148 2.14 -0.27 3.87
N ALA A 149 2.79 -1.00 2.97
CA ALA A 149 3.41 -0.42 1.79
C ALA A 149 2.82 -1.00 0.51
N ILE A 150 2.72 -0.15 -0.52
CA ILE A 150 2.43 -0.56 -1.89
C ILE A 150 3.65 -0.22 -2.74
N PHE A 151 4.17 -1.21 -3.45
CA PHE A 151 5.35 -1.00 -4.27
C PHE A 151 4.98 -0.37 -5.62
N VAL A 152 5.59 0.77 -5.93
CA VAL A 152 5.50 1.48 -7.19
C VAL A 152 6.78 1.22 -7.98
N PRO A 153 6.74 0.39 -9.04
CA PRO A 153 7.95 -0.18 -9.65
C PRO A 153 8.79 0.77 -10.51
N LYS A 154 8.28 1.96 -10.81
CA LYS A 154 8.92 2.96 -11.68
C LYS A 154 8.33 4.33 -11.45
N ALA A 155 8.97 5.36 -11.99
CA ALA A 155 8.47 6.73 -11.98
C ALA A 155 6.98 6.81 -12.35
N LEU A 156 6.25 7.59 -11.56
CA LEU A 156 4.90 8.00 -11.88
C LEU A 156 4.96 9.29 -12.71
N VAL A 157 4.40 9.24 -13.91
CA VAL A 157 4.35 10.41 -14.79
C VAL A 157 3.53 11.52 -14.11
N ASN A 158 4.05 12.75 -14.11
CA ASN A 158 3.42 13.93 -13.50
C ASN A 158 3.15 13.85 -11.98
N TYR A 159 3.74 12.88 -11.28
CA TYR A 159 3.63 12.81 -9.82
C TYR A 159 4.61 13.78 -9.17
N ALA A 160 4.10 14.71 -8.37
CA ALA A 160 4.86 15.75 -7.72
C ALA A 160 4.98 15.53 -6.20
N GLY A 161 4.70 14.32 -5.72
CA GLY A 161 4.71 13.99 -4.30
C GLY A 161 3.41 14.34 -3.57
N GLU A 162 2.29 14.39 -4.29
CA GLU A 162 0.96 14.52 -3.69
C GLU A 162 0.49 13.21 -3.01
N GLU A 163 -0.65 13.24 -2.30
CA GLU A 163 -1.27 12.03 -1.76
C GLU A 163 -1.66 11.07 -2.90
N LEU A 164 -1.13 9.84 -2.86
CA LEU A 164 -1.57 8.77 -3.75
C LEU A 164 -2.89 8.20 -3.24
N LYS A 165 -3.88 8.12 -4.14
CA LYS A 165 -5.22 7.65 -3.80
C LYS A 165 -5.25 6.13 -3.69
N LEU A 166 -5.72 5.64 -2.55
CA LEU A 166 -6.00 4.23 -2.34
C LEU A 166 -7.37 3.83 -2.87
N SER A 167 -7.44 2.62 -3.41
CA SER A 167 -8.66 1.86 -3.61
C SER A 167 -8.54 0.48 -2.94
N TYR A 168 -9.67 -0.20 -2.76
CA TYR A 168 -9.73 -1.51 -2.11
C TYR A 168 -10.52 -2.50 -2.96
N LYS A 169 -9.91 -3.65 -3.27
CA LYS A 169 -10.47 -4.70 -4.15
C LYS A 169 -11.20 -5.81 -3.39
N GLY A 170 -11.16 -5.78 -2.06
CA GLY A 170 -11.86 -6.74 -1.21
C GLY A 170 -13.35 -6.42 -1.09
N GLN A 171 -13.87 -6.49 0.13
CA GLN A 171 -15.25 -6.09 0.40
C GLN A 171 -15.48 -4.59 0.08
N PRO A 172 -16.69 -4.18 -0.34
CA PRO A 172 -16.99 -2.79 -0.65
C PRO A 172 -16.63 -1.85 0.50
N ALA A 173 -15.72 -0.90 0.25
CA ALA A 173 -15.27 0.07 1.24
C ALA A 173 -15.12 1.44 0.61
N ILE A 174 -15.30 2.49 1.41
CA ILE A 174 -14.93 3.86 1.06
C ILE A 174 -13.57 4.13 1.69
N LEU A 175 -12.61 4.65 0.92
CA LEU A 175 -11.30 5.02 1.43
C LEU A 175 -11.21 6.54 1.46
N VAL A 176 -10.83 7.08 2.62
CA VAL A 176 -10.76 8.52 2.86
C VAL A 176 -9.33 8.87 3.25
N GLY A 177 -8.61 9.47 2.29
CA GLY A 177 -7.30 10.06 2.54
C GLY A 177 -7.44 11.38 3.29
N ASN A 178 -6.35 11.85 3.89
CA ASN A 178 -6.33 13.14 4.60
C ASN A 178 -5.79 14.30 3.74
N GLY A 179 -5.44 14.03 2.48
CA GLY A 179 -4.98 15.03 1.52
C GLY A 179 -3.55 15.52 1.73
N LYS A 180 -2.83 15.01 2.73
CA LYS A 180 -1.48 15.48 3.02
C LYS A 180 -0.46 14.80 2.12
N PRO A 181 0.52 15.57 1.58
CA PRO A 181 1.61 14.96 0.83
C PRO A 181 2.45 14.07 1.76
N PRO A 182 2.92 12.90 1.29
CA PRO A 182 3.89 12.08 2.00
C PRO A 182 5.24 12.78 2.13
N SER A 183 6.06 12.32 3.08
CA SER A 183 7.50 12.64 3.05
C SER A 183 8.19 11.88 1.92
N ASP A 184 9.18 12.49 1.28
CA ASP A 184 10.02 11.81 0.30
C ASP A 184 11.33 11.37 0.96
N LEU A 185 11.52 10.06 1.12
CA LEU A 185 12.58 9.48 1.94
C LEU A 185 13.57 8.70 1.07
N PRO A 186 14.86 9.09 1.06
CA PRO A 186 15.87 8.35 0.30
C PRO A 186 16.05 6.93 0.85
N ALA A 187 15.88 6.73 2.16
CA ALA A 187 15.94 5.42 2.82
C ALA A 187 15.08 5.38 4.09
N VAL A 188 14.56 4.20 4.43
CA VAL A 188 13.86 3.89 5.70
C VAL A 188 14.46 2.66 6.38
N GLY A 189 14.34 2.58 7.71
CA GLY A 189 14.80 1.43 8.51
C GLY A 189 16.30 1.43 8.84
N GLY A 190 16.73 0.48 9.66
CA GLY A 190 18.14 0.33 10.06
C GLY A 190 18.76 1.61 10.64
N SER A 191 19.82 2.11 9.99
CA SER A 191 20.48 3.38 10.34
C SER A 191 19.87 4.63 9.69
N ALA A 192 18.84 4.47 8.85
CA ALA A 192 18.12 5.58 8.23
C ALA A 192 17.00 6.10 9.16
N GLY A 193 16.35 7.18 8.73
CA GLY A 193 15.17 7.71 9.43
C GLY A 193 14.02 6.70 9.44
N GLY A 194 13.21 6.74 10.49
CA GLY A 194 11.94 6.02 10.52
C GLY A 194 10.86 6.75 9.72
N VAL A 195 9.79 6.03 9.36
CA VAL A 195 8.57 6.65 8.83
C VAL A 195 7.90 7.45 9.96
N ALA A 196 8.22 8.74 10.00
CA ALA A 196 7.77 9.67 11.03
C ALA A 196 6.36 10.18 10.70
N ALA A 197 5.35 9.33 10.88
CA ALA A 197 3.97 9.77 10.86
C ALA A 197 3.09 8.89 11.73
N ALA A 198 2.29 9.57 12.55
CA ALA A 198 1.09 9.06 13.18
C ALA A 198 -0.11 9.66 12.43
N CYS A 199 -1.25 8.99 12.52
CA CYS A 199 -2.48 9.46 11.91
C CYS A 199 -2.83 10.88 12.34
N VAL A 200 -2.81 11.80 11.39
CA VAL A 200 -3.22 13.19 11.64
C VAL A 200 -4.70 13.31 11.30
N PRO A 201 -5.53 13.93 12.17
CA PRO A 201 -6.93 14.15 11.84
C PRO A 201 -7.08 14.92 10.52
N PRO A 202 -8.16 14.66 9.76
CA PRO A 202 -8.45 15.39 8.53
C PRO A 202 -8.52 16.90 8.84
N LEU A 203 -7.99 17.72 7.94
CA LEU A 203 -8.11 19.17 8.06
C LEU A 203 -9.61 19.57 8.00
N PRO A 204 -10.05 20.53 8.83
CA PRO A 204 -11.43 21.02 8.83
C PRO A 204 -11.81 21.77 7.54
#